data_AF-A0A5Q4EUT2-F1
#
_entry.id   AF-A0A5Q4EUT2-F1
#
_cell.length_a   1.000
_cell.length_b   1.000
_cell.length_c   1.000
_cell.angle_alpha   90.00
_cell.angle_beta   90.00
_cell.angle_gamma   90.00
#
_symmetry.space_group_name_H-M   'P 1'
#
loop_
_entity.id
_entity.type
_entity.pdbx_description
1 polymer ?
#
loop_
_entity_poly.entity_id
_entity_poly.type
_entity_poly.pdbx_seq_one_letter_code
_entity_poly.pdbx_strand_id
1 'polypeptide(L)'
;MDERDRQTLSLRQQVEQRLPGWRSWYPSIFAAAEDLGLIRARVCPPGQLMLSARHAGVRNDAEQHHRDRWGGLEEELHTGDGPPPAPSGSGRRGRRKRR
;
A
#
# COMPACT_ATOMS: atom_id res chain seq x y z
N MET A 1 0.36 34.59 -1.03
CA MET A 1 -0.18 33.52 -0.17
C MET A 1 0.15 32.19 -0.83
N ASP A 2 1.20 31.56 -0.33
CA ASP A 2 1.76 30.31 -0.82
C ASP A 2 0.80 29.14 -0.59
N GLU A 3 0.80 28.17 -1.51
CA GLU A 3 -0.09 26.99 -1.47
C GLU A 3 0.15 26.14 -0.21
N ARG A 4 1.36 26.18 0.36
CA ARG A 4 1.69 25.48 1.62
C ARG A 4 1.03 26.13 2.84
N ASP A 5 0.88 27.46 2.87
CA ASP A 5 0.21 28.16 3.97
C ASP A 5 -1.30 27.89 3.98
N ARG A 6 -1.88 27.54 2.83
CA ARG A 6 -3.28 27.11 2.76
C ARG A 6 -3.49 25.72 3.36
N GLN A 7 -2.46 24.87 3.36
CA GLN A 7 -2.53 23.51 3.92
C GLN A 7 -2.42 23.48 5.45
N THR A 8 -1.87 24.51 6.09
CA THR A 8 -1.79 24.62 7.56
C THR A 8 -3.05 25.20 8.19
N LEU A 9 -3.87 25.94 7.42
CA LEU A 9 -5.15 26.46 7.89
C LEU A 9 -6.16 25.33 8.08
N SER A 10 -6.90 25.36 9.19
CA SER A 10 -8.03 24.45 9.39
C SER A 10 -9.08 24.63 8.29
N LEU A 11 -9.80 23.55 7.93
CA LEU A 11 -10.89 23.61 6.95
C LEU A 11 -11.89 24.72 7.27
N ARG A 12 -12.18 24.92 8.56
CA ARG A 12 -13.04 25.99 9.04
C ARG A 12 -12.52 27.38 8.68
N GLN A 13 -11.24 27.65 8.91
CA GLN A 13 -10.65 28.95 8.57
C GLN A 13 -10.65 29.18 7.06
N GLN A 14 -10.38 28.12 6.27
CA GLN A 14 -10.42 28.20 4.82
C GLN A 14 -11.82 28.54 4.30
N VAL A 15 -12.86 27.93 4.86
CA VAL A 15 -14.26 28.24 4.52
C VAL A 15 -14.61 29.67 4.93
N GLU A 16 -14.29 30.09 6.15
CA GLU A 16 -14.64 31.42 6.66
C GLU A 16 -13.96 32.55 5.87
N GLN A 17 -12.74 32.34 5.37
CA GLN A 17 -12.04 33.31 4.52
C GLN A 17 -12.69 33.48 3.14
N ARG A 18 -13.25 32.39 2.57
CA ARG A 18 -13.88 32.41 1.25
C ARG A 18 -15.35 32.82 1.31
N LEU A 19 -16.06 32.36 2.34
CA LEU A 19 -17.49 32.57 2.53
C LEU A 19 -17.77 32.92 4.00
N PRO A 20 -17.56 34.19 4.39
CA PRO A 20 -17.89 34.65 5.74
C PRO A 20 -19.40 34.53 5.98
N GLY A 21 -19.79 34.02 7.14
CA GLY A 21 -21.21 33.86 7.48
C GLY A 21 -21.90 32.68 6.78
N TRP A 22 -21.17 31.71 6.24
CA TRP A 22 -21.72 30.50 5.58
C TRP A 22 -22.79 29.76 6.39
N ARG A 23 -22.76 29.89 7.73
CA ARG A 23 -23.69 29.24 8.67
C ARG A 23 -25.17 29.61 8.47
N SER A 24 -25.48 30.75 7.86
CA SER A 24 -26.89 31.10 7.58
C SER A 24 -27.45 30.41 6.33
N TRP A 25 -26.57 29.89 5.48
CA TRP A 25 -26.94 29.33 4.17
C TRP A 25 -26.75 27.81 4.12
N TYR A 26 -25.82 27.26 4.91
CA TYR A 26 -25.49 25.85 4.89
C TYR A 26 -25.71 25.17 6.24
N PRO A 27 -26.24 23.94 6.24
CA PRO A 27 -26.50 23.19 7.47
C PRO A 27 -25.22 22.68 8.14
N SER A 28 -24.11 22.56 7.41
CA SER A 28 -22.82 22.11 7.93
C SER A 28 -21.65 22.76 7.19
N ILE A 29 -20.47 22.76 7.83
CA ILE A 29 -19.26 23.29 7.22
C ILE A 29 -18.78 22.46 6.03
N PHE A 30 -19.13 21.17 6.03
CA PHE A 30 -18.77 20.25 4.95
C PHE A 30 -19.57 20.55 3.68
N ALA A 31 -20.85 20.91 3.80
CA ALA A 31 -21.65 21.33 2.65
C ALA A 31 -21.07 22.59 1.99
N ALA A 32 -20.72 23.60 2.79
CA ALA A 32 -20.04 24.79 2.29
C ALA A 32 -18.67 24.46 1.67
N ALA A 33 -17.90 23.57 2.31
CA ALA A 33 -16.60 23.16 1.81
C ALA A 33 -16.67 22.32 0.52
N GLU A 34 -17.72 21.52 0.34
CA GLU A 34 -17.98 20.72 -0.86
C GLU A 34 -18.29 21.64 -2.05
N ASP A 35 -19.20 22.60 -1.87
CA ASP A 35 -19.56 23.58 -2.91
C ASP A 35 -18.39 24.49 -3.27
N LEU A 36 -17.56 24.87 -2.28
CA LEU A 36 -16.31 25.61 -2.52
C LEU A 36 -15.19 24.74 -3.13
N GLY A 37 -15.40 23.43 -3.25
CA GLY A 37 -14.44 22.47 -3.78
C GLY A 37 -13.18 22.29 -2.92
N LEU A 38 -13.24 22.66 -1.63
CA LEU A 38 -12.16 22.52 -0.65
C LEU A 38 -11.96 21.06 -0.24
N ILE A 39 -13.05 20.31 -0.16
CA ILE A 39 -13.03 18.86 0.05
C ILE A 39 -13.49 18.16 -1.23
N ARG A 40 -12.74 17.15 -1.64
CA ARG A 40 -13.09 16.30 -2.78
C ARG A 40 -12.89 14.86 -2.36
N ALA A 41 -13.87 14.02 -2.62
CA ALA A 41 -13.69 12.59 -2.51
C ALA A 41 -12.71 12.15 -3.61
N ARG A 42 -11.56 11.59 -3.23
CA ARG A 42 -10.71 10.86 -4.17
C ARG A 42 -11.24 9.43 -4.27
N VAL A 43 -11.76 9.04 -5.42
CA VAL A 43 -12.15 7.65 -5.68
C VAL A 43 -10.88 6.85 -5.85
N CYS A 44 -10.50 6.07 -4.84
CA CYS A 44 -9.42 5.12 -4.99
C CYS A 44 -9.88 3.98 -5.90
N PRO A 45 -9.03 3.49 -6.82
CA PRO A 45 -9.33 2.25 -7.53
C PRO A 45 -9.60 1.13 -6.52
N PRO A 46 -10.55 0.21 -6.80
CA PRO A 46 -11.06 -0.76 -5.82
C PRO A 46 -9.96 -1.63 -5.19
N GLY A 47 -8.89 -1.91 -5.93
CA GLY A 47 -7.73 -2.66 -5.43
C GLY A 47 -6.95 -1.95 -4.31
N GLN A 48 -7.00 -0.62 -4.20
CA GLN A 48 -6.33 0.12 -3.12
C GLN A 48 -7.11 0.10 -1.80
N LEU A 49 -8.41 -0.16 -1.84
CA LEU A 49 -9.23 -0.34 -0.64
C LEU A 49 -9.07 -1.75 -0.04
N MET A 50 -8.69 -2.74 -0.86
CA MET A 50 -8.47 -4.10 -0.37
C MET A 50 -7.27 -4.15 0.58
N LEU A 51 -7.56 -4.48 1.84
CA LEU A 51 -6.54 -4.67 2.90
C LEU A 51 -5.47 -5.68 2.47
N SER A 52 -5.87 -6.76 1.79
CA SER A 52 -4.98 -7.78 1.25
C SER A 52 -3.96 -7.23 0.26
N ALA A 53 -4.37 -6.31 -0.61
CA ALA A 53 -3.50 -5.64 -1.57
C ALA A 53 -2.56 -4.64 -0.90
N ARG A 54 -3.06 -3.85 0.07
CA ARG A 54 -2.23 -2.94 0.88
C ARG A 54 -1.13 -3.69 1.65
N HIS A 55 -1.47 -4.86 2.18
CA HIS A 55 -0.53 -5.70 2.91
C HIS A 55 0.31 -6.61 2.02
N ALA A 56 0.02 -6.72 0.71
CA ALA A 56 0.83 -7.52 -0.21
C ALA A 56 2.22 -6.89 -0.41
N GLY A 57 2.30 -5.57 -0.56
CA GLY A 57 3.58 -4.85 -0.65
C GLY A 57 4.42 -5.02 0.61
N VAL A 58 3.83 -4.76 1.78
CA VAL A 58 4.51 -4.92 3.08
C VAL A 58 5.02 -6.34 3.31
N ARG A 59 4.25 -7.37 2.90
CA ARG A 59 4.68 -8.76 2.99
C ARG A 59 5.84 -9.08 2.04
N ASN A 60 5.77 -8.60 0.79
CA ASN A 60 6.84 -8.79 -0.18
C ASN A 60 8.14 -8.12 0.30
N ASP A 61 8.06 -6.88 0.78
CA ASP A 61 9.22 -6.16 1.33
C ASP A 61 9.80 -6.90 2.54
N ALA A 62 8.95 -7.45 3.42
CA ALA A 62 9.39 -8.24 4.56
C ALA A 62 10.07 -9.56 4.13
N GLU A 63 9.52 -10.26 3.14
CA GLU A 63 10.08 -11.49 2.59
C GLU A 63 11.41 -11.23 1.85
N GLN A 64 11.51 -10.11 1.14
CA GLN A 64 12.74 -9.67 0.48
C GLN A 64 13.80 -9.34 1.52
N HIS A 65 13.49 -8.51 2.52
CA HIS A 65 14.41 -8.22 3.62
C HIS A 65 14.82 -9.47 4.40
N HIS A 66 13.91 -10.43 4.56
CA HIS A 66 14.23 -11.71 5.18
C HIS A 66 15.19 -12.52 4.32
N ARG A 67 14.97 -12.60 3.00
CA ARG A 67 15.90 -13.21 2.06
C ARG A 67 17.26 -12.52 2.06
N ASP A 68 17.32 -11.19 2.02
CA ASP A 68 18.57 -10.45 1.97
C ASP A 68 19.41 -10.60 3.26
N ARG A 69 18.75 -10.73 4.42
CA ARG A 69 19.45 -10.84 5.72
C ARG A 69 19.71 -12.27 6.19
N TRP A 70 18.88 -13.23 5.78
CA TRP A 70 18.86 -14.59 6.32
C TRP A 70 18.81 -15.68 5.25
N GLY A 71 18.47 -15.35 4.00
CA GLY A 71 18.58 -16.26 2.87
C GLY A 71 20.04 -16.37 2.47
N GLY A 72 20.69 -17.46 2.87
CA GLY A 72 22.05 -17.76 2.44
C GLY A 72 22.17 -17.70 0.91
N LEU A 73 23.24 -17.09 0.41
CA LEU A 73 23.63 -17.13 -1.00
C LEU A 73 23.74 -18.60 -1.46
N GLU A 74 22.71 -19.13 -2.10
CA GLU A 74 22.80 -20.44 -2.77
C GLU A 74 23.06 -20.32 -4.28
N GLU A 75 23.31 -19.12 -4.82
CA GLU A 75 23.44 -18.91 -6.28
C GLU A 75 24.79 -18.38 -6.77
N GLU A 76 25.85 -18.42 -5.96
CA GLU A 76 27.21 -18.19 -6.46
C GLU A 76 28.19 -19.17 -5.81
N LEU A 77 28.28 -20.39 -6.34
CA LEU A 77 29.49 -21.24 -6.30
C LEU A 77 29.27 -22.47 -7.21
N HIS A 78 29.21 -22.22 -8.52
CA HIS A 78 29.52 -23.25 -9.52
C HIS A 78 30.73 -22.79 -10.33
N THR A 79 31.91 -22.90 -9.74
CA THR A 79 33.19 -23.02 -10.45
C THR A 79 34.17 -23.76 -9.55
N GLY A 80 34.53 -24.99 -9.93
CA GLY A 80 35.65 -25.73 -9.35
C GLY A 80 35.27 -27.09 -8.77
N ASP A 81 35.39 -28.13 -9.60
CA ASP A 81 35.75 -29.52 -9.25
C ASP A 81 35.32 -30.06 -7.87
N GLY A 82 34.16 -30.70 -7.83
CA GLY A 82 33.75 -31.54 -6.69
C GLY A 82 32.72 -32.57 -7.13
N PRO A 83 32.76 -33.82 -6.61
CA PRO A 83 31.83 -34.87 -7.04
C PRO A 83 30.38 -34.48 -6.74
N PRO A 84 29.42 -34.89 -7.58
CA PRO A 84 28.05 -34.41 -7.49
C PRO A 84 27.42 -34.76 -6.13
N PRO A 85 26.67 -33.83 -5.51
CA PRO A 85 25.93 -34.14 -4.29
C PRO A 85 24.85 -35.20 -4.60
N ALA A 86 24.71 -36.15 -3.68
CA ALA A 86 23.71 -37.21 -3.76
C ALA A 86 22.30 -36.62 -3.95
N PRO A 87 21.41 -37.27 -4.74
CA PRO A 87 20.06 -36.76 -4.95
C PRO A 87 19.31 -36.75 -3.62
N SER A 88 19.05 -35.56 -3.07
CA SER A 88 18.12 -35.38 -1.97
C SER A 88 16.73 -35.75 -2.47
N GLY A 89 16.31 -36.97 -2.16
CA GLY A 89 15.00 -37.51 -2.55
C GLY A 89 13.87 -36.71 -1.92
N SER A 90 13.34 -35.72 -2.64
CA SER A 90 11.99 -35.22 -2.39
C SER A 90 11.01 -36.21 -2.99
N GLY A 91 10.64 -37.22 -2.18
CA GLY A 91 9.66 -38.22 -2.54
C GLY A 91 8.30 -37.59 -2.85
N ARG A 92 8.04 -37.28 -4.12
CA ARG A 92 6.68 -37.11 -4.64
C ARG A 92 5.98 -38.47 -4.62
N ARG A 93 5.40 -38.84 -3.47
CA ARG A 93 4.43 -39.95 -3.41
C ARG A 93 3.22 -39.56 -4.25
N GLY A 94 3.19 -40.07 -5.47
CA GLY A 94 2.06 -39.98 -6.38
C GLY A 94 0.79 -40.51 -5.72
N ARG A 95 -0.24 -39.67 -5.67
CA ARG A 95 -1.59 -40.05 -5.27
C ARG A 95 -2.20 -40.93 -6.37
N ARG A 96 -2.07 -42.25 -6.24
CA ARG A 96 -2.74 -43.23 -7.09
C ARG A 96 -4.26 -43.04 -6.99
N LYS A 97 -4.90 -42.62 -8.08
CA LYS A 97 -6.35 -42.65 -8.26
C LYS A 97 -6.72 -44.09 -8.61
N ARG A 98 -7.37 -44.81 -7.68
CA ARG A 98 -7.97 -46.12 -7.99
C ARG A 98 -9.26 -45.87 -8.77
N ARG A 99 -9.40 -46.62 -9.87
CA ARG A 99 -10.63 -46.76 -10.65
C ARG A 99 -11.73 -47.38 -9.80
#